data_AF-A0A1F8A1F5-F1
#
_entry.id   AF-A0A1F8A1F5-F1
#
_cell.length_a   1.000
_cell.length_b   1.000
_cell.length_c   1.000
_cell.angle_alpha   90.00
_cell.angle_beta   90.00
_cell.angle_gamma   90.00
#
_symmetry.space_group_name_H-M   'P 1'
#
loop_
_entity.id
_entity.type
_entity.pdbx_description
1 polymer ?
#
loop_
_entity_poly.entity_id
_entity_poly.type
_entity_poly.pdbx_seq_one_letter_code
_entity_poly.pdbx_strand_id
1 'polypeptide(L)'
;MLMVELRRTERAKLFVLMRWDDLFTIMLGQLVGSAMLLAATAIFLYYTAWTLLMPFVDPDHPLHDLFPPRVWAIRIPVILTLLGSAVVGTFIGIVMINSNKKKAAKAKAAAAKKKT
;
A
#
# COMPACT_ATOMS: atom_id res chain seq x y z
N MET A 1 41.25 31.57 9.79
CA MET A 1 40.80 31.86 8.41
C MET A 1 40.67 30.59 7.56
N LEU A 2 41.70 29.73 7.48
CA LEU A 2 41.69 28.49 6.68
C LEU A 2 40.56 27.49 7.03
N MET A 3 40.21 27.32 8.31
CA MET A 3 39.11 26.44 8.72
C MET A 3 37.72 26.87 8.20
N VAL A 4 37.52 28.15 7.89
CA VAL A 4 36.23 28.66 7.38
C VAL A 4 36.07 28.32 5.90
N GLU A 5 37.15 28.40 5.12
CA GLU A 5 37.14 28.10 3.69
C GLU A 5 37.00 26.60 3.40
N LEU A 6 37.66 25.77 4.21
CA LEU A 6 37.49 24.31 4.17
C LEU A 6 36.03 23.90 4.41
N ARG A 7 35.38 24.50 5.42
CA ARG A 7 33.97 24.23 5.71
C ARG A 7 33.05 24.67 4.58
N ARG A 8 33.39 25.76 3.86
CA ARG A 8 32.61 26.26 2.72
C ARG A 8 32.69 25.31 1.52
N THR A 9 33.86 24.75 1.24
CA THR A 9 34.02 23.80 0.12
C THR A 9 33.34 22.46 0.38
N GLU A 10 33.37 21.95 1.60
CA GLU A 10 32.63 20.73 1.96
C GLU A 10 31.12 20.93 1.89
N ARG A 11 30.60 22.09 2.33
CA ARG A 11 29.18 22.43 2.18
C ARG A 11 28.75 22.48 0.71
N ALA A 12 29.60 23.01 -0.17
CA ALA A 12 29.33 23.02 -1.61
C ALA A 12 29.32 21.61 -2.21
N LYS A 13 30.27 20.75 -1.79
CA LYS A 13 30.29 19.33 -2.18
C LYS A 13 29.05 18.59 -1.70
N LEU A 14 28.66 18.79 -0.44
CA LEU A 14 27.45 18.16 0.13
C LEU A 14 26.17 18.63 -0.56
N PHE A 15 26.07 19.91 -0.92
CA PHE A 15 24.93 20.42 -1.66
C PHE A 15 24.83 19.85 -3.08
N VAL A 16 25.98 19.68 -3.74
CA VAL A 16 26.04 19.02 -5.05
C VAL A 16 25.66 17.55 -4.91
N LEU A 17 26.24 16.81 -3.96
CA LEU A 17 25.93 15.40 -3.72
C LEU A 17 24.43 15.20 -3.40
N MET A 18 23.89 16.00 -2.49
CA MET A 18 22.47 15.95 -2.13
C MET A 18 21.56 16.23 -3.33
N ARG A 19 21.94 17.17 -4.20
CA ARG A 19 21.21 17.45 -5.45
C ARG A 19 21.24 16.27 -6.43
N TRP A 20 22.36 15.56 -6.54
CA TRP A 20 22.47 14.39 -7.41
C TRP A 20 21.56 13.25 -6.94
N ASP A 21 21.43 13.03 -5.63
CA ASP A 21 20.50 12.05 -5.05
C ASP A 21 19.02 12.42 -5.30
N ASP A 22 18.66 13.69 -5.15
CA ASP A 22 17.30 14.19 -5.40
C ASP A 22 16.91 14.05 -6.87
N LEU A 23 17.80 14.43 -7.79
CA LEU A 23 17.56 14.31 -9.23
C LEU A 23 17.37 12.84 -9.65
N PHE A 24 18.19 11.94 -9.11
CA PHE A 24 18.07 10.51 -9.37
C PHE A 24 16.74 9.95 -8.83
N THR A 25 16.34 10.35 -7.63
CA THR A 25 15.08 9.95 -7.00
C THR A 25 13.86 10.45 -7.77
N ILE A 26 13.88 11.69 -8.27
CA ILE A 26 12.78 12.27 -9.05
C ILE A 26 12.63 11.54 -10.38
N MET A 27 13.73 11.24 -11.08
CA MET A 27 13.71 10.51 -12.34
C MET A 27 13.19 9.08 -12.16
N LEU A 28 13.63 8.37 -11.11
CA LEU A 28 13.12 7.05 -10.75
C LEU A 28 11.63 7.09 -10.37
N GLY A 29 11.22 8.09 -9.60
CA GLY A 29 9.82 8.26 -9.18
C GLY A 29 8.88 8.41 -10.37
N GLN A 30 9.26 9.23 -11.36
CA GLN A 30 8.48 9.41 -12.59
C GLN A 30 8.37 8.12 -13.41
N LEU A 31 9.46 7.37 -13.52
CA LEU A 31 9.50 6.10 -14.26
C LEU A 31 8.61 5.05 -13.58
N VAL A 32 8.73 4.89 -12.27
CA VAL A 32 7.92 3.95 -11.49
C VAL A 32 6.45 4.34 -11.55
N GLY A 33 6.12 5.63 -11.40
CA GLY A 33 4.75 6.11 -11.52
C GLY A 33 4.14 5.82 -12.89
N SER A 34 4.90 6.06 -13.97
CA SER A 34 4.46 5.78 -15.34
C SER A 34 4.28 4.28 -15.59
N ALA A 35 5.22 3.45 -15.11
CA ALA A 35 5.14 2.00 -15.21
C ALA A 35 3.94 1.44 -14.45
N MET A 36 3.68 1.93 -13.22
CA MET A 36 2.51 1.55 -12.43
C MET A 36 1.21 1.97 -13.11
N LEU A 37 1.15 3.15 -13.74
CA LEU A 37 -0.03 3.60 -14.46
C LEU A 37 -0.32 2.73 -15.70
N LEU A 38 0.72 2.42 -16.48
CA LEU A 38 0.59 1.53 -17.64
C LEU A 38 0.16 0.12 -17.22
N ALA A 39 0.79 -0.43 -16.18
CA ALA A 39 0.41 -1.73 -15.62
C ALA A 39 -1.04 -1.73 -15.13
N ALA A 40 -1.45 -0.72 -14.35
CA ALA A 40 -2.82 -0.58 -13.88
C ALA A 40 -3.81 -0.48 -15.04
N THR A 41 -3.47 0.28 -16.08
CA THR A 41 -4.31 0.42 -17.29
C THR A 41 -4.46 -0.92 -18.02
N ALA A 42 -3.36 -1.65 -18.22
CA ALA A 42 -3.39 -2.96 -18.85
C ALA A 42 -4.24 -3.97 -18.07
N ILE A 43 -4.06 -4.03 -16.74
CA ILE A 43 -4.84 -4.90 -15.85
C ILE A 43 -6.33 -4.50 -15.90
N PHE A 44 -6.63 -3.21 -15.86
CA PHE A 44 -8.00 -2.70 -15.93
C PHE A 44 -8.69 -3.08 -17.24
N LEU A 45 -8.01 -2.90 -18.38
CA LEU A 45 -8.55 -3.29 -19.69
C LEU A 45 -8.74 -4.79 -19.78
N TYR A 46 -7.79 -5.59 -19.32
CA TYR A 46 -7.91 -7.05 -19.29
C TYR A 46 -9.10 -7.50 -18.43
N TYR A 47 -9.25 -6.93 -17.24
CA TYR A 47 -10.34 -7.27 -16.34
C TYR A 47 -11.70 -6.81 -16.86
N THR A 48 -11.78 -5.61 -17.45
CA THR A 48 -13.00 -5.05 -18.03
C THR A 48 -13.44 -5.84 -19.26
N ALA A 49 -12.50 -6.18 -20.15
CA ALA A 49 -12.77 -7.05 -21.28
C ALA A 49 -13.23 -8.43 -20.79
N TRP A 50 -12.56 -8.99 -19.78
CA TRP A 50 -12.94 -10.28 -19.20
C TRP A 50 -14.34 -10.28 -18.57
N THR A 51 -14.75 -9.21 -17.87
CA THR A 51 -16.09 -9.15 -17.26
C THR A 51 -17.21 -8.79 -18.23
N LEU A 52 -16.94 -7.91 -19.21
CA LEU A 52 -17.95 -7.41 -20.15
C LEU A 52 -18.08 -8.22 -21.43
N LEU A 53 -16.99 -8.80 -21.97
CA LEU A 53 -17.05 -9.58 -23.21
C LEU A 53 -17.45 -11.04 -22.98
N MET A 54 -17.02 -11.66 -21.87
CA MET A 54 -17.37 -13.04 -21.54
C MET A 54 -18.88 -13.38 -21.50
N PRO A 55 -19.82 -12.49 -21.12
CA PRO A 55 -21.26 -12.81 -21.22
C PRO A 55 -21.79 -12.89 -22.66
N PHE A 56 -21.05 -12.40 -23.66
CA PHE A 56 -21.46 -12.41 -25.07
C PHE A 56 -20.70 -13.45 -25.92
N VAL A 57 -19.73 -14.17 -25.33
CA VAL A 57 -18.96 -15.21 -26.01
C VAL A 57 -19.59 -16.57 -25.72
N ASP A 58 -19.84 -17.35 -26.78
CA ASP A 58 -20.42 -18.67 -26.67
C ASP A 58 -19.49 -19.67 -25.93
N PRO A 59 -20.05 -20.59 -25.13
CA PRO A 59 -19.29 -21.54 -24.31
C PRO A 59 -18.31 -22.44 -25.09
N ASP A 60 -18.58 -22.70 -26.36
CA ASP A 60 -17.79 -23.61 -27.21
C ASP A 60 -16.68 -22.91 -28.01
N HIS A 61 -16.43 -21.62 -27.75
CA HIS A 61 -15.39 -20.87 -28.46
C HIS A 61 -14.01 -21.10 -27.83
N PRO A 62 -12.93 -21.33 -28.62
CA PRO A 62 -11.55 -21.48 -28.12
C PRO A 62 -10.99 -20.24 -27.41
N LEU A 63 -11.74 -19.13 -27.37
CA LEU A 63 -11.41 -17.96 -26.57
C LEU A 63 -11.54 -18.24 -25.07
N HIS A 64 -12.28 -19.27 -24.67
CA HIS A 64 -12.38 -19.67 -23.27
C HIS A 64 -11.07 -20.21 -22.65
N ASP A 65 -10.08 -20.62 -23.45
CA ASP A 65 -8.75 -21.00 -22.94
C ASP A 65 -7.87 -19.78 -22.62
N LEU A 66 -8.13 -18.64 -23.27
CA LEU A 66 -7.40 -17.39 -23.04
C LEU A 66 -7.93 -16.59 -21.84
N PHE A 67 -9.16 -16.88 -21.40
CA PHE A 67 -9.83 -16.20 -20.29
C PHE A 67 -10.16 -17.18 -19.16
N PRO A 68 -9.71 -16.93 -17.93
CA PRO A 68 -10.05 -17.79 -16.80
C PRO A 68 -11.58 -17.92 -16.65
N PRO A 69 -12.08 -19.04 -16.10
CA PRO A 69 -13.51 -19.26 -15.94
C PRO A 69 -14.20 -18.07 -15.24
N ARG A 70 -15.36 -17.67 -15.75
CA ARG A 70 -16.18 -16.51 -15.29
C ARG A 70 -16.29 -16.38 -13.76
N VAL A 71 -16.32 -17.53 -13.08
CA VAL A 71 -16.39 -17.65 -11.62
C VAL A 71 -15.26 -16.90 -10.91
N TRP A 72 -14.06 -16.85 -11.49
CA TRP A 72 -12.91 -16.17 -10.91
C TRP A 72 -13.04 -14.64 -10.92
N ALA A 73 -13.76 -14.06 -11.89
CA ALA A 73 -14.00 -12.62 -11.95
C ALA A 73 -14.85 -12.10 -10.78
N ILE A 74 -15.59 -12.99 -10.10
CA ILE A 74 -16.37 -12.65 -8.90
C ILE A 74 -15.58 -13.01 -7.64
N ARG A 75 -14.88 -14.15 -7.63
CA ARG A 75 -14.13 -14.62 -6.46
C ARG A 75 -12.95 -13.72 -6.09
N ILE A 76 -12.21 -13.20 -7.07
CA ILE A 76 -11.02 -12.38 -6.81
C ILE A 76 -11.37 -11.14 -5.96
N PRO A 77 -12.34 -10.28 -6.34
CA PRO A 77 -12.74 -9.14 -5.51
C PRO A 77 -13.26 -9.56 -4.14
N VAL A 78 -14.09 -10.60 -4.07
CA VAL A 78 -14.71 -11.05 -2.81
C VAL A 78 -13.64 -11.50 -1.80
N ILE A 79 -12.68 -12.32 -2.22
CA ILE A 79 -11.58 -12.77 -1.34
C ILE A 79 -10.75 -11.57 -0.88
N LEU A 80 -10.46 -10.63 -1.79
CA LEU A 80 -9.70 -9.43 -1.47
C LEU A 80 -10.41 -8.55 -0.43
N THR A 81 -11.72 -8.33 -0.59
CA THR A 81 -12.52 -7.56 0.37
C THR A 81 -12.66 -8.29 1.71
N LEU A 82 -12.87 -9.61 1.70
CA LEU A 82 -12.93 -10.40 2.94
C LEU A 82 -11.62 -10.35 3.70
N LEU A 83 -10.48 -10.58 3.03
CA LEU A 83 -9.16 -10.47 3.65
C LEU A 83 -8.88 -9.05 4.15
N GLY A 84 -9.16 -8.04 3.33
CA GLY A 84 -8.99 -6.63 3.73
C GLY A 84 -9.83 -6.27 4.96
N SER A 85 -11.11 -6.64 4.96
CA SER A 85 -12.00 -6.39 6.10
C SER A 85 -11.59 -7.18 7.34
N ALA A 86 -11.11 -8.41 7.20
CA ALA A 86 -10.61 -9.22 8.31
C ALA A 86 -9.36 -8.59 8.94
N VAL A 87 -8.43 -8.09 8.13
CA VAL A 87 -7.22 -7.39 8.61
C VAL A 87 -7.61 -6.12 9.37
N VAL A 88 -8.49 -5.28 8.79
CA VAL A 88 -8.95 -4.04 9.42
C VAL A 88 -9.71 -4.33 10.72
N GLY A 89 -10.64 -5.30 10.70
CA GLY A 89 -11.41 -5.71 11.87
C GLY A 89 -10.52 -6.24 12.98
N THR A 90 -9.53 -7.07 12.64
CA THR A 90 -8.54 -7.59 13.60
C THR A 90 -7.70 -6.47 14.21
N PHE A 91 -7.24 -5.52 13.39
CA PHE A 91 -6.46 -4.38 13.86
C PHE A 91 -7.26 -3.52 14.86
N ILE A 92 -8.51 -3.18 14.51
CA ILE A 92 -9.40 -2.42 15.41
C ILE A 92 -9.62 -3.19 16.72
N GLY A 93 -9.90 -4.50 16.64
CA GLY A 93 -10.05 -5.36 17.81
C GLY A 93 -8.83 -5.33 18.74
N ILE A 94 -7.62 -5.47 18.18
CA ILE A 94 -6.36 -5.41 18.94
C ILE A 94 -6.19 -4.05 19.63
N VAL A 95 -6.44 -2.94 18.92
CA VAL A 95 -6.30 -1.58 19.46
C VAL A 95 -7.32 -1.30 20.57
N MET A 96 -8.56 -1.79 20.43
CA MET A 96 -9.58 -1.69 21.47
C MET A 96 -9.21 -2.49 22.72
N ILE A 97 -8.72 -3.73 22.56
CA ILE A 97 -8.28 -4.56 23.68
C ILE A 97 -7.10 -3.90 24.41
N ASN A 98 -6.12 -3.37 23.67
CA ASN A 98 -4.93 -2.77 24.25
C ASN A 98 -5.22 -1.42 24.96
N SER A 99 -6.12 -0.62 24.40
CA SER A 99 -6.56 0.64 25.04
C SER A 99 -7.40 0.38 26.30
N ASN A 100 -8.24 -0.66 26.29
CA ASN A 100 -9.03 -1.03 27.46
C ASN A 100 -8.16 -1.61 28.59
N LYS A 101 -7.12 -2.40 28.27
CA LYS A 101 -6.12 -2.86 29.25
C LYS A 101 -5.41 -1.71 29.97
N LYS A 102 -5.02 -0.65 29.23
CA LYS A 102 -4.41 0.55 29.82
C LYS A 102 -5.38 1.33 30.72
N LYS A 103 -6.64 1.48 30.32
CA LYS A 103 -7.69 2.10 31.17
C LYS A 103 -7.97 1.27 32.42
N ALA A 104 -8.08 -0.05 32.30
CA ALA A 104 -8.30 -0.96 33.42
C ALA A 104 -7.13 -0.98 34.41
N ALA A 105 -5.88 -0.93 33.93
CA ALA A 105 -4.69 -0.83 34.77
C ALA A 105 -4.63 0.51 35.53
N LYS A 106 -4.96 1.64 34.85
CA LYS A 106 -5.06 2.96 35.51
C LYS A 106 -6.18 3.02 36.53
N ALA A 107 -7.34 2.43 36.24
CA ALA A 107 -8.47 2.35 37.17
C ALA A 107 -8.15 1.50 38.40
N LYS A 108 -7.45 0.37 38.22
CA LYS A 108 -6.96 -0.46 39.35
C LYS A 108 -5.91 0.26 40.19
N ALA A 109 -4.98 1.00 39.57
CA ALA A 109 -3.99 1.80 40.29
C ALA A 109 -4.62 2.98 41.05
N ALA A 110 -5.66 3.61 40.49
CA ALA A 110 -6.42 4.68 41.16
C ALA A 110 -7.28 4.14 42.32
N ALA A 111 -7.85 2.93 42.19
CA ALA A 111 -8.60 2.28 43.26
C ALA A 111 -7.69 1.82 44.41
N ALA A 112 -6.46 1.37 44.12
CA ALA A 112 -5.47 1.00 45.14
C ALA A 112 -4.98 2.21 45.95
N LYS A 113 -4.85 3.40 45.34
CA LYS A 113 -4.49 4.65 46.03
C LYS A 113 -5.58 5.23 46.93
N LYS A 114 -6.84 4.79 46.79
CA LYS A 114 -7.98 5.32 47.57
C LYS A 114 -8.26 4.49 48.84
N LYS A 115 -7.53 3.40 49.05
CA LYS A 115 -7.69 2.45 50.17
C LYS A 115 -6.55 2.52 51.20
N THR A 116 -5.64 3.48 51.02
CA THR A 116 -4.58 3.85 51.97
C THR A 116 -4.85 5.28 52.43
#